data_AF-A0A7X3FS57-F1
#
_entry.id   AF-A0A7X3FS57-F1
#
_cell.length_a   1.000
_cell.length_b   1.000
_cell.length_c   1.000
_cell.angle_alpha   90.00
_cell.angle_beta   90.00
_cell.angle_gamma   90.00
#
_symmetry.space_group_name_H-M   'P 1'
#
loop_
_entity.id
_entity.type
_entity.pdbx_description
1 polymer ?
#
loop_
_entity_poly.entity_id
_entity_poly.type
_entity_poly.pdbx_seq_one_letter_code
_entity_poly.pdbx_strand_id
1 'polypeptide(L)' 'MTEMDSYGRHEALHMASFLSRAVASELCEHQQVQANPDWKALADGAAESLWALYQAIATIHLETGAVKGSGIPVSDKDEG' A
#
# COMPACT_ATOMS: atom_id res chain seq x y z
N MET A 1 -6.62 -0.81 21.60
CA MET A 1 -6.95 -0.91 20.15
C MET A 1 -6.11 0.12 19.46
N THR A 2 -5.21 -0.28 18.55
CA THR A 2 -4.47 0.67 17.70
C THR A 2 -5.49 1.36 16.82
N GLU A 3 -5.65 2.68 16.94
CA GLU A 3 -6.56 3.40 16.05
C GLU A 3 -6.05 3.31 14.61
N MET A 4 -6.96 3.10 13.67
CA MET A 4 -6.70 3.24 12.24
C MET A 4 -6.54 4.72 11.91
N ASP A 5 -5.47 5.35 12.38
CA ASP A 5 -5.15 6.73 12.02
C ASP A 5 -4.44 6.79 10.65
N SER A 6 -4.24 8.01 10.14
CA SER A 6 -3.61 8.23 8.83
C SER A 6 -2.15 7.76 8.79
N TYR A 7 -1.44 7.83 9.92
CA TYR A 7 -0.03 7.46 10.02
C TYR A 7 0.11 5.94 10.04
N GLY A 8 -0.67 5.24 10.87
CA GLY A 8 -0.72 3.78 10.91
C GLY A 8 -1.09 3.19 9.54
N ARG A 9 -2.03 3.80 8.81
CA ARG A 9 -2.32 3.40 7.42
C ARG A 9 -1.15 3.65 6.47
N HIS A 10 -0.43 4.77 6.61
CA HIS A 10 0.76 5.06 5.80
C HIS A 10 1.86 4.02 6.00
N GLU A 11 2.19 3.70 7.25
CA GLU A 11 3.20 2.70 7.59
C GLU A 11 2.78 1.30 7.09
N ALA A 12 1.52 0.92 7.27
CA ALA A 12 1.01 -0.36 6.76
C ALA A 12 1.07 -0.43 5.22
N LEU A 13 0.70 0.66 4.53
CA LEU A 13 0.80 0.77 3.07
C LEU A 13 2.26 0.65 2.59
N HIS A 14 3.18 1.35 3.27
CA HIS A 14 4.61 1.29 2.99
C HIS A 14 5.14 -0.14 3.13
N MET A 15 4.83 -0.80 4.26
CA MET A 15 5.29 -2.16 4.52
C MET A 15 4.70 -3.20 3.56
N ALA A 16 3.42 -3.08 3.19
CA ALA A 16 2.81 -3.96 2.19
C ALA A 16 3.51 -3.84 0.83
N SER A 17 3.82 -2.60 0.40
CA SER A 17 4.57 -2.34 -0.83
C SER A 17 6.00 -2.89 -0.78
N PHE A 18 6.72 -2.64 0.32
CA PHE A 18 8.07 -3.14 0.52
C PHE A 18 8.12 -4.68 0.45
N LEU A 19 7.26 -5.36 1.21
CA LEU A 19 7.23 -6.81 1.26
C LEU A 19 6.79 -7.42 -0.06
N SER A 20 5.76 -6.87 -0.72
CA SER A 20 5.31 -7.35 -2.03
C SER A 20 6.46 -7.35 -3.04
N ARG A 21 7.23 -6.25 -3.08
CA ARG A 21 8.40 -6.12 -3.96
C ARG A 21 9.50 -7.10 -3.59
N ALA A 22 9.86 -7.22 -2.31
CA ALA A 22 10.92 -8.12 -1.87
C ALA A 22 10.57 -9.59 -2.14
N VAL A 23 9.31 -10.00 -1.90
CA VAL A 23 8.86 -11.36 -2.21
C VAL A 23 8.89 -11.62 -3.71
N ALA A 24 8.43 -10.66 -4.52
CA ALA A 24 8.46 -10.79 -5.97
C ALA A 24 9.89 -10.81 -6.55
N SER A 25 10.77 -9.89 -6.14
CA SER A 25 12.11 -9.76 -6.74
C SER A 25 13.15 -10.71 -6.16
N GLU A 26 13.02 -11.09 -4.89
CA GLU A 26 14.03 -11.92 -4.21
C GLU A 26 13.56 -13.36 -4.05
N LEU A 27 12.34 -13.57 -3.52
CA LEU A 27 11.89 -14.93 -3.18
C LEU A 27 11.39 -15.69 -4.40
N CYS A 28 10.58 -15.07 -5.25
CA CYS A 28 10.06 -15.72 -6.47
C CYS A 28 11.17 -16.00 -7.49
N GLU A 29 12.23 -15.20 -7.47
CA GLU A 29 13.41 -15.36 -8.34
C GLU A 29 14.48 -16.28 -7.75
N HIS A 30 14.31 -16.75 -6.52
CA HIS A 30 15.27 -17.64 -5.90
C HIS A 30 15.27 -19.02 -6.60
N GLN A 31 16.46 -19.49 -7.01
CA GLN A 31 16.61 -20.71 -7.82
C GLN A 31 15.94 -21.95 -7.21
N GLN A 32 16.02 -22.12 -5.88
CA GLN A 32 15.37 -23.25 -5.20
C GLN A 32 13.84 -23.16 -5.20
N VAL A 33 13.30 -21.94 -5.16
CA VAL A 33 11.84 -21.70 -5.24
C VAL A 33 11.37 -21.97 -6.66
N GLN A 34 12.11 -21.52 -7.69
CA GLN A 34 11.78 -21.80 -9.09
C GLN A 34 11.91 -23.29 -9.46
N ALA A 35 12.85 -24.02 -8.86
CA ALA A 35 13.05 -25.44 -9.12
C ALA A 35 11.93 -26.33 -8.58
N ASN A 36 11.10 -25.84 -7.67
CA ASN A 36 9.97 -26.57 -7.11
C ASN A 36 8.64 -25.84 -7.43
N PRO A 37 7.81 -26.40 -8.33
CA PRO A 37 6.55 -25.78 -8.74
C PRO A 37 5.60 -25.46 -7.58
N ASP A 38 5.53 -26.32 -6.56
CA ASP A 38 4.66 -26.11 -5.39
C ASP A 38 5.16 -24.93 -4.56
N TRP A 39 6.47 -24.77 -4.40
CA TRP A 39 7.06 -23.65 -3.68
C TRP A 39 6.92 -22.35 -4.47
N LYS A 40 7.11 -22.40 -5.80
CA LYS A 40 6.90 -21.24 -6.67
C LYS A 40 5.46 -20.74 -6.58
N ALA A 41 4.48 -21.65 -6.63
CA ALA A 41 3.06 -21.29 -6.49
C ALA A 41 2.76 -20.63 -5.14
N LEU A 42 3.37 -21.11 -4.05
CA LEU A 42 3.23 -20.48 -2.72
C LEU A 42 3.86 -19.08 -2.67
N ALA A 43 5.04 -18.90 -3.25
CA ALA A 43 5.72 -17.61 -3.30
C ALA A 43 4.96 -16.58 -4.14
N ASP A 44 4.44 -16.99 -5.29
CA ASP A 44 3.59 -16.16 -6.15
C ASP A 44 2.32 -15.74 -5.43
N GLY A 45 1.63 -16.69 -4.78
CA GLY A 45 0.44 -16.39 -3.99
C GLY A 45 0.70 -15.44 -2.82
N ALA A 46 1.90 -15.51 -2.20
CA ALA A 46 2.30 -14.56 -1.17
C ALA A 46 2.52 -13.15 -1.74
N ALA A 47 3.20 -13.02 -2.89
CA ALA A 47 3.41 -11.73 -3.57
C ALA A 47 2.06 -11.09 -3.97
N GLU A 48 1.15 -11.88 -4.54
CA GLU A 48 -0.20 -11.45 -4.92
C GLU A 48 -1.02 -10.99 -3.69
N SER A 49 -0.97 -11.76 -2.59
CA SER A 49 -1.67 -11.41 -1.35
C SER A 49 -1.16 -10.10 -0.75
N LEU A 50 0.16 -9.87 -0.76
CA LEU A 50 0.77 -8.62 -0.30
C LEU A 50 0.38 -7.44 -1.21
N TRP A 51 0.31 -7.66 -2.52
CA TRP A 51 -0.16 -6.66 -3.47
C TRP A 51 -1.65 -6.32 -3.29
N ALA A 52 -2.49 -7.33 -3.04
CA ALA A 52 -3.90 -7.12 -2.73
C ALA A 52 -4.08 -6.33 -1.43
N LEU A 53 -3.27 -6.63 -0.40
CA LEU A 53 -3.28 -5.86 0.86
C LEU A 53 -2.86 -4.40 0.63
N TYR A 54 -1.80 -4.16 -0.15
CA TYR A 54 -1.39 -2.81 -0.53
C TYR A 54 -2.55 -2.03 -1.18
N GLN A 55 -3.24 -2.63 -2.15
CA GLN A 55 -4.39 -1.99 -2.82
C GLN A 55 -5.54 -1.70 -1.84
N ALA A 56 -5.88 -2.65 -0.97
CA ALA A 56 -6.95 -2.47 0.01
C ALA A 56 -6.67 -1.32 0.98
N ILE A 57 -5.42 -1.17 1.44
CA ILE A 57 -5.02 -0.05 2.31
C ILE A 57 -5.02 1.26 1.52
N ALA A 58 -4.53 1.25 0.27
CA ALA A 58 -4.45 2.43 -0.59
C ALA A 58 -5.82 3.05 -0.83
N THR A 59 -6.84 2.24 -1.13
CA THR A 59 -8.22 2.70 -1.34
C THR A 59 -8.71 3.55 -0.16
N ILE A 60 -8.60 3.03 1.07
CA ILE A 60 -9.05 3.73 2.28
C ILE A 60 -8.19 4.98 2.54
N HIS A 61 -6.87 4.87 2.37
CA HIS A 61 -5.94 5.96 2.63
C HIS A 61 -6.18 7.16 1.71
N LEU A 62 -6.43 6.91 0.41
CA LEU A 62 -6.70 7.94 -0.58
C LEU A 62 -8.09 8.58 -0.40
N GLU A 63 -9.12 7.78 -0.11
CA GLU A 63 -10.47 8.29 0.21
C GLU A 63 -10.45 9.24 1.40
N THR A 64 -9.66 8.93 2.44
CA THR A 64 -9.55 9.78 3.63
C THR A 64 -8.72 11.05 3.39
N GLY A 65 -7.76 11.01 2.45
CA GLY A 65 -6.93 12.17 2.07
C GLY A 65 -7.64 13.18 1.17
N ALA A 66 -8.55 12.72 0.31
CA ALA A 66 -9.27 13.56 -0.65
C ALA A 66 -10.21 14.60 0.02
N VAL A 67 -10.68 14.34 1.24
CA VAL A 67 -11.64 15.22 1.93
C VAL A 67 -10.98 16.48 2.52
N LYS A 68 -9.65 16.55 2.64
CA LYS A 68 -8.94 17.72 3.21
C LYS A 68 -8.49 18.78 2.18
N GLY A 69 -8.81 18.61 0.89
CA GLY A 69 -8.31 19.47 -0.20
C GLY A 69 -9.23 20.59 -0.70
N SER A 70 -10.44 20.78 -0.15
CA SER A 70 -11.46 21.70 -0.69
C SER A 70 -11.72 22.95 0.17
N GLY A 71 -10.73 23.40 0.93
CA GLY A 71 -10.79 24.68 1.66
C GLY A 71 -9.89 25.71 1.01
N ILE A 72 -10.23 26.19 -0.20
CA ILE A 72 -9.68 27.46 -0.67
C ILE A 72 -10.42 28.55 0.12
N PRO A 73 -9.79 29.28 1.06
CA PRO A 73 -10.37 30.53 1.50
C PRO A 73 -10.32 31.48 0.30
N VAL A 74 -11.50 31.83 -0.22
CA VAL A 74 -11.64 33.02 -1.07
C VAL A 74 -11.16 34.18 -0.20
N SER A 75 -9.96 34.68 -0.47
CA SER A 75 -9.55 35.98 0.04
C SER A 75 -10.43 37.00 -0.68
N ASP A 76 -11.47 37.46 0.03
CA ASP A 76 -12.12 38.72 -0.26
C ASP A 76 -11.04 39.80 -0.19
N LYS A 77 -10.49 40.15 -1.35
CA LYS A 77 -9.87 41.45 -1.55
C LYS A 77 -10.92 42.31 -2.21
N ASP A 78 -11.74 42.91 -1.36
CA ASP A 78 -12.41 44.14 -1.74
C ASP A 78 -12.34 45.16 -0.60
N GLU A 79 -12.21 46.40 -1.07
CA GLU A 79 -12.40 47.69 -0.38
C GLU A 79 -11.23 48.31 0.41
N GLY A 80 -10.75 49.44 -0.13
CA GLY A 80 -10.17 50.56 0.64
C GLY A 80 -8.93 51.19 0.04
#